data_AF-A0ABD2HNK1-F1
#
_entry.id   AF-A0ABD2HNK1-F1
#
_cell.length_a   1.000
_cell.length_b   1.000
_cell.length_c   1.000
_cell.angle_alpha   90.00
_cell.angle_beta   90.00
_cell.angle_gamma   90.00
#
_symmetry.space_group_name_H-M   'P 1'
#
loop_
_entity.id
_entity.type
_entity.pdbx_description
1 polymer ?
#
loop_
_entity_poly.entity_id
_entity_poly.type
_entity_poly.pdbx_seq_one_letter_code
_entity_poly.pdbx_strand_id
1 'polypeptide(L)'
;MAVYADMKVDCGPDFVTLMWTESRPQADTSLLRLGSCFPTSFSAGEAYFYVDLTDCNFRRLVTGDALVYSNDLTYIATADSYNLAFTQPVVCAYERPKDWYAAIYDPVFKTYSLGDLQFNIGLMNGG
;
A
#
# COMPACT_ATOMS: atom_id res chain seq x y z
N MET A 1 15.75 2.02 19.84
CA MET A 1 15.68 1.41 18.49
C MET A 1 15.77 2.56 17.50
N ALA A 2 16.73 2.54 16.58
CA ALA A 2 16.81 3.57 15.55
C ALA A 2 15.78 3.23 14.45
N VAL A 3 14.90 4.18 14.15
CA VAL A 3 13.98 4.10 13.01
C VAL A 3 14.77 4.56 11.79
N TYR A 4 14.97 3.65 10.83
CA TYR A 4 15.78 3.93 9.65
C TYR A 4 14.94 4.33 8.44
N ALA A 5 13.64 4.06 8.47
CA ALA A 5 12.71 4.46 7.42
C ALA A 5 11.48 5.15 7.99
N ASP A 6 10.99 6.16 7.28
CA ASP A 6 9.78 6.90 7.61
C ASP A 6 8.84 6.92 6.40
N MET A 7 7.55 6.83 6.68
CA MET A 7 6.49 6.86 5.66
C MET A 7 5.48 7.94 6.03
N LYS A 8 5.30 8.91 5.14
CA LYS A 8 4.30 9.96 5.27
C LYS A 8 3.27 9.80 4.17
N VAL A 9 2.01 9.65 4.57
CA VAL A 9 0.87 9.51 3.66
C VAL A 9 -0.04 10.72 3.86
N ASP A 10 -0.44 11.34 2.76
CA ASP A 10 -1.47 12.38 2.74
C ASP A 10 -2.60 11.95 1.80
N CYS A 11 -3.82 11.99 2.35
CA CYS A 11 -5.04 11.55 1.68
C CYS A 11 -5.80 12.79 1.19
N GLY A 12 -5.64 13.11 -0.10
CA GLY A 12 -6.43 14.13 -0.78
C GLY A 12 -7.87 13.66 -1.05
N PRO A 13 -8.73 14.49 -1.65
CA PRO A 13 -10.12 14.11 -1.95
C PRO A 13 -10.25 12.93 -2.92
N ASP A 14 -9.37 12.87 -3.91
CA ASP A 14 -9.37 11.94 -5.04
C ASP A 14 -8.00 11.31 -5.32
N PHE A 15 -6.96 11.75 -4.62
CA PHE A 15 -5.59 11.27 -4.77
C PHE A 15 -4.94 10.94 -3.41
N VAL A 16 -3.83 10.21 -3.46
CA VAL A 16 -2.93 9.97 -2.34
C VAL A 16 -1.55 10.46 -2.70
N THR A 17 -0.89 11.12 -1.75
CA THR A 17 0.55 11.32 -1.84
C THR A 17 1.25 10.51 -0.77
N LEU A 18 2.38 9.93 -1.14
CA LEU A 18 3.20 9.15 -0.23
C LEU A 18 4.66 9.56 -0.40
N MET A 19 5.29 9.94 0.71
CA MET A 19 6.73 10.15 0.80
C MET A 19 7.33 9.04 1.64
N TRP A 20 8.23 8.26 1.03
CA TRP A 20 9.08 7.30 1.72
C TRP A 20 10.47 7.90 1.86
N THR A 21 11.03 7.85 3.07
CA THR A 21 12.41 8.26 3.34
C THR A 21 13.15 7.12 4.04
N GLU A 22 14.29 6.72 3.48
CA GLU A 22 15.18 5.69 4.00
C GLU A 22 16.55 6.31 4.30
N SER A 23 17.03 6.04 5.52
CA SER A 23 18.30 6.56 6.02
C SER A 23 19.47 5.64 5.66
N ARG A 24 19.19 4.42 5.22
CA ARG A 24 20.19 3.45 4.79
C ARG A 24 20.66 3.76 3.36
N PRO A 25 21.98 3.93 3.13
CA PRO A 25 22.53 4.32 1.83
C PRO A 25 22.48 3.23 0.73
N GLN A 26 21.73 2.15 0.93
CA GLN A 26 21.70 0.98 0.02
C GLN A 26 20.31 0.60 -0.47
N ALA A 27 19.25 1.32 -0.10
CA ALA A 27 17.91 1.05 -0.62
C ALA A 27 17.73 1.73 -1.98
N ASP A 28 17.48 0.93 -3.02
CA ASP A 28 17.07 1.46 -4.32
C ASP A 28 15.57 1.76 -4.28
N THR A 29 15.22 2.99 -3.93
CA THR A 29 13.83 3.42 -3.76
C THR A 29 13.04 3.38 -5.08
N SER A 30 13.70 3.25 -6.24
CA SER A 30 13.04 3.02 -7.53
C SER A 30 12.31 1.67 -7.60
N LEU A 31 12.68 0.73 -6.73
CA LEU A 31 12.06 -0.59 -6.63
C LEU A 31 10.77 -0.59 -5.79
N LEU A 32 10.46 0.53 -5.12
CA LEU A 32 9.20 0.67 -4.39
C LEU A 32 8.02 0.63 -5.36
N ARG A 33 6.96 -0.06 -4.94
CA ARG A 33 5.69 -0.12 -5.67
C ARG A 33 4.56 0.22 -4.73
N LEU A 34 3.69 1.14 -5.14
CA LEU A 34 2.40 1.37 -4.48
C LEU A 34 1.34 0.64 -5.31
N GLY A 35 0.94 -0.53 -4.85
CA GLY A 35 0.15 -1.47 -5.65
C GLY A 35 0.88 -1.85 -6.94
N SER A 36 0.34 -1.43 -8.09
CA SER A 36 0.98 -1.65 -9.40
C SER A 36 1.82 -0.48 -9.92
N CYS A 37 1.88 0.65 -9.21
CA CYS A 37 2.54 1.85 -9.69
C CYS A 37 3.99 1.97 -9.22
N PHE A 38 4.82 2.57 -10.08
CA PHE A 38 6.17 3.01 -9.76
C PHE A 38 6.12 4.38 -9.06
N PRO A 39 7.19 4.80 -8.35
CA PRO A 39 7.26 6.14 -7.78
C PRO A 39 7.17 7.20 -8.88
N THR A 40 6.44 8.29 -8.61
CA THR A 40 6.38 9.47 -9.48
C THR A 40 7.76 10.13 -9.59
N SER A 41 8.51 10.16 -8.49
CA SER A 41 9.92 10.55 -8.47
C SER A 41 10.67 9.81 -7.36
N PHE A 42 11.98 9.67 -7.50
CA PHE A 42 12.82 8.96 -6.53
C PHE A 42 14.26 9.48 -6.52
N SER A 43 14.97 9.27 -5.42
CA SER A 43 16.37 9.61 -5.18
C SER A 43 17.07 8.51 -4.35
N ALA A 44 18.34 8.68 -3.98
CA ALA A 44 19.14 7.67 -3.26
C ALA A 44 18.73 7.44 -1.78
N GLY A 45 17.45 7.62 -1.45
CA GLY A 45 16.91 7.52 -0.10
C GLY A 45 15.46 7.96 -0.01
N GLU A 46 14.91 8.60 -1.04
CA GLU A 46 13.51 9.02 -1.06
C GLU A 46 12.75 8.45 -2.25
N ALA A 47 11.46 8.20 -2.06
CA ALA A 47 10.52 7.95 -3.13
C ALA A 47 9.22 8.70 -2.87
N TYR A 48 8.73 9.36 -3.90
CA TYR A 48 7.50 10.12 -3.88
C TYR A 48 6.48 9.50 -4.84
N PHE A 49 5.26 9.38 -4.36
CA PHE A 49 4.11 8.95 -5.13
C PHE A 49 3.05 10.04 -5.10
N TYR A 50 2.47 10.32 -6.26
CA TYR A 50 1.24 11.06 -6.44
C TYR A 50 0.34 10.19 -7.32
N VAL A 51 -0.74 9.66 -6.74
CA VAL A 51 -1.58 8.65 -7.39
C VAL A 51 -3.06 8.91 -7.16
N ASP A 52 -3.88 8.76 -8.18
CA ASP A 52 -5.33 8.80 -8.05
C ASP A 52 -5.85 7.56 -7.30
N LEU A 53 -6.89 7.74 -6.48
CA LEU A 53 -7.51 6.66 -5.67
C LEU A 53 -8.16 5.55 -6.53
N THR A 54 -8.35 5.81 -7.82
CA THR A 54 -8.87 4.85 -8.80
C THR A 54 -7.78 4.09 -9.54
N ASP A 55 -6.53 4.50 -9.40
CA ASP A 55 -5.39 3.94 -10.13
C ASP A 55 -4.63 2.94 -9.26
N CYS A 56 -3.51 2.43 -9.78
CA CYS A 56 -2.53 1.62 -9.04
C CYS A 56 -3.10 0.36 -8.35
N ASN A 57 -4.28 -0.11 -8.77
CA ASN A 57 -5.06 -1.17 -8.12
C ASN A 57 -5.44 -0.87 -6.66
N PHE A 58 -5.74 0.39 -6.33
CA PHE A 58 -6.35 0.71 -5.04
C PHE A 58 -7.65 -0.07 -4.84
N ARG A 59 -7.76 -0.70 -3.68
CA ARG A 59 -8.96 -1.43 -3.27
C ARG A 59 -9.92 -0.44 -2.64
N ARG A 60 -11.16 -0.41 -3.14
CA ARG A 60 -12.23 0.39 -2.53
C ARG A 60 -13.18 -0.50 -1.74
N LEU A 61 -13.29 -0.24 -0.45
CA LEU A 61 -14.30 -0.80 0.44
C LEU A 61 -15.35 0.28 0.75
N VAL A 62 -16.61 -0.08 0.59
CA VAL A 62 -17.76 0.80 0.85
C VAL A 62 -18.52 0.25 2.04
N THR A 63 -18.61 1.01 3.13
CA THR A 63 -19.42 0.66 4.31
C THR A 63 -20.70 1.50 4.33
N GLY A 64 -21.49 1.39 5.41
CA GLY A 64 -22.69 2.19 5.60
C GLY A 64 -22.41 3.69 5.69
N ASP A 65 -21.24 4.06 6.19
CA ASP A 65 -20.85 5.39 6.64
C ASP A 65 -19.52 5.88 6.05
N ALA A 66 -18.70 5.01 5.46
CA ALA A 66 -17.38 5.35 4.96
C ALA A 66 -17.06 4.77 3.57
N LEU A 67 -16.18 5.47 2.86
CA LEU A 67 -15.45 5.01 1.69
C LEU A 67 -13.99 4.84 2.09
N VAL A 68 -13.49 3.61 2.03
CA VAL A 68 -12.11 3.28 2.39
C VAL A 68 -11.37 2.86 1.14
N TYR A 69 -10.28 3.54 0.84
CA TYR A 69 -9.36 3.19 -0.22
C TYR A 69 -8.07 2.67 0.41
N SER A 70 -7.63 1.50 -0.01
CA SER A 70 -6.42 0.89 0.52
C SER A 70 -5.52 0.29 -0.56
N ASN A 71 -4.23 0.34 -0.30
CA ASN A 71 -3.21 -0.29 -1.12
C ASN A 71 -1.98 -0.61 -0.27
N ASP A 72 -1.00 -1.29 -0.85
CA ASP A 72 0.22 -1.68 -0.18
C ASP A 72 1.42 -1.00 -0.85
N LEU A 73 2.25 -0.33 -0.05
CA LEU A 73 3.61 0.04 -0.43
C LEU A 73 4.50 -1.18 -0.23
N THR A 74 5.11 -1.66 -1.31
CA THR A 74 5.98 -2.83 -1.29
C THR A 74 7.37 -2.48 -1.77
N TYR A 75 8.37 -3.06 -1.12
CA TYR A 75 9.75 -3.08 -1.60
C TYR A 75 10.09 -4.50 -2.01
N ILE A 76 10.32 -4.70 -3.31
CA ILE A 76 10.70 -6.01 -3.83
C ILE A 76 12.22 -6.08 -3.81
N ALA A 77 12.76 -6.87 -2.87
CA ALA A 77 14.17 -7.19 -2.83
C ALA A 77 14.57 -7.96 -4.10
N THR A 78 15.55 -7.46 -4.84
CA THR A 78 16.22 -8.26 -5.87
C THR A 78 17.12 -9.29 -5.19
N ALA A 79 17.41 -10.41 -5.86
CA ALA A 79 18.19 -11.53 -5.30
C ALA A 79 19.57 -11.12 -4.75
N ASP A 80 20.12 -9.99 -5.22
CA ASP A 80 21.41 -9.43 -4.81
C ASP A 80 21.29 -8.23 -3.85
N SER A 81 20.09 -7.87 -3.40
CA SER A 81 19.90 -6.72 -2.50
C SER A 81 20.05 -7.10 -1.03
N TYR A 82 20.83 -6.30 -0.29
CA TYR A 82 21.01 -6.43 1.17
C TYR A 82 19.77 -6.03 1.97
N ASN A 83 18.76 -5.45 1.32
CA ASN A 83 17.53 -5.00 1.97
C ASN A 83 16.47 -6.10 1.92
N LEU A 84 15.82 -6.36 3.05
CA LEU A 84 14.71 -7.30 3.12
C LEU A 84 13.49 -6.71 2.43
N ALA A 85 12.76 -7.57 1.70
CA ALA A 85 11.46 -7.20 1.16
C ALA A 85 10.51 -6.82 2.31
N PHE A 86 9.70 -5.80 2.11
CA PHE A 86 8.70 -5.37 3.07
C PHE A 86 7.42 -4.91 2.39
N THR A 87 6.35 -4.88 3.18
CA THR A 87 5.03 -4.40 2.79
C THR A 87 4.51 -3.48 3.88
N GLN A 88 4.02 -2.30 3.52
CA GLN A 88 3.37 -1.35 4.41
C GLN A 88 2.01 -0.92 3.88
N PRO A 89 0.93 -1.01 4.68
CA PRO A 89 -0.39 -0.64 4.23
C PRO A 89 -0.54 0.88 4.12
N VAL A 90 -1.25 1.31 3.09
CA VAL A 90 -1.65 2.69 2.82
C VAL A 90 -3.16 2.73 2.80
N VAL A 91 -3.78 3.51 3.69
CA VAL A 91 -5.23 3.55 3.87
C VAL A 91 -5.71 4.99 3.96
N CYS A 92 -6.69 5.34 3.12
CA CYS A 92 -7.41 6.60 3.15
C CYS A 92 -8.90 6.32 3.39
N ALA A 93 -9.48 6.93 4.42
CA ALA A 93 -10.87 6.74 4.80
C ALA A 93 -11.61 8.07 4.74
N TYR A 94 -12.77 8.07 4.09
CA TYR A 94 -13.61 9.25 3.87
C TYR A 94 -15.02 8.96 4.37
N GLU A 95 -15.71 9.98 4.88
CA GLU A 95 -17.15 9.87 5.15
C GLU A 95 -17.90 9.64 3.83
N ARG A 96 -18.89 8.75 3.85
CA ARG A 96 -19.70 8.45 2.67
C ARG A 96 -20.72 9.58 2.44
N PRO A 97 -20.70 10.27 1.28
CA PRO A 97 -21.73 11.24 0.96
C PRO A 97 -23.13 10.60 0.94
N LYS A 98 -24.16 11.36 1.33
CA LYS A 98 -25.55 10.86 1.40
C LYS A 98 -26.11 10.47 0.03
N ASP A 99 -25.63 11.13 -1.01
CA ASP A 99 -25.96 10.94 -2.42
C ASP A 99 -24.96 10.06 -3.16
N TRP A 100 -24.05 9.39 -2.44
CA TRP A 100 -23.07 8.51 -3.06
C TRP A 100 -23.74 7.29 -3.67
N TYR A 101 -23.47 7.05 -4.95
CA TYR A 101 -23.81 5.83 -5.65
C TYR A 101 -22.55 5.19 -6.21
N ALA A 102 -22.49 3.87 -6.23
CA ALA A 102 -21.42 3.16 -6.90
C ALA A 102 -21.50 3.48 -8.39
N ALA A 103 -20.45 4.08 -8.97
CA ALA A 103 -20.35 4.22 -10.41
C ALA A 103 -20.32 2.81 -11.03
N ILE A 104 -21.43 2.40 -11.65
CA ILE A 104 -21.64 1.07 -12.24
C ILE A 104 -20.91 0.99 -13.59
N TYR A 105 -19.60 1.25 -13.61
CA TYR A 105 -18.82 1.29 -14.86
C TYR A 105 -17.72 0.22 -14.97
N ASP A 106 -17.75 -0.80 -14.12
CA ASP A 106 -16.97 -2.03 -14.39
C ASP A 106 -17.74 -3.27 -13.88
N PRO A 107 -18.16 -4.21 -14.76
CA PRO A 107 -18.78 -5.46 -14.34
C PRO A 107 -17.85 -6.37 -13.51
N VAL A 108 -16.56 -6.02 -13.37
CA VAL A 108 -15.60 -6.77 -12.55
C VAL A 108 -15.53 -6.19 -11.13
N PHE A 109 -16.56 -6.46 -10.32
CA PHE A 109 -16.45 -6.24 -8.88
C PHE A 109 -15.54 -7.31 -8.27
N LYS A 110 -14.28 -6.97 -7.98
CA LYS A 110 -13.46 -7.77 -7.06
C LYS A 110 -13.96 -7.53 -5.64
N THR A 111 -14.97 -8.29 -5.22
CA THR A 111 -15.34 -8.38 -3.81
C THR A 111 -14.23 -9.11 -3.09
N TYR A 112 -13.33 -8.36 -2.44
CA TYR A 112 -12.36 -8.94 -1.54
C TYR A 112 -13.11 -9.37 -0.27
N SER A 113 -13.42 -10.66 -0.16
CA SER A 113 -13.86 -11.25 1.11
C SER A 113 -12.74 -11.09 2.14
N LEU A 114 -13.06 -10.59 3.33
CA LEU A 114 -12.15 -10.46 4.48
C LEU A 114 -11.82 -11.84 5.11
N GLY A 115 -11.44 -12.83 4.30
CA GLY A 115 -10.94 -14.11 4.78
C GLY A 115 -9.45 -13.99 5.04
N ASP A 116 -9.05 -13.75 6.29
CA ASP A 116 -7.65 -13.84 6.70
C ASP A 116 -7.31 -15.30 7.03
N LEU A 117 -6.22 -15.81 6.46
CA LEU A 117 -5.75 -17.18 6.69
C LEU A 117 -4.64 -17.15 7.74
N GLN A 118 -4.97 -17.53 8.97
CA GLN A 118 -3.97 -17.68 10.04
C GLN A 118 -3.29 -19.04 9.94
N PHE A 119 -2.02 -19.05 9.51
CA PHE A 119 -1.19 -20.25 9.49
C PHE A 119 -0.43 -20.40 10.80
N ASN A 120 -0.66 -21.51 11.50
CA ASN A 120 0.11 -21.90 12.69
C ASN A 120 1.04 -23.06 12.33
N ILE A 121 2.36 -22.86 12.48
CA ILE A 121 3.37 -23.91 12.33
C ILE A 121 3.88 -24.25 13.74
N GLY A 122 3.69 -25.50 14.16
CA GLY A 122 4.23 -26.04 15.40
C GLY A 122 5.28 -27.10 15.11
N LEU A 123 6.45 -27.00 15.73
CA LEU A 123 7.47 -28.06 15.73
C LEU A 123 7.12 -29.08 16.82
N MET A 124 6.83 -30.32 16.42
CA MET A 124 6.68 -31.44 17.35
C MET A 124 8.02 -32.13 17.54
N ASN A 125 8.43 -32.35 18.79
CA ASN A 125 9.61 -33.16 19.10
C ASN A 125 9.28 -34.64 18.84
N GLY A 126 10.04 -35.27 17.95
CA GLY A 126 9.99 -36.72 17.71
C GLY A 126 10.54 -37.46 18.94
N GLY A 127 9.75 -38.40 19.45
CA GLY A 127 10.15 -39.32 20.53
C GLY A 127 11.08 -40.42 20.05
#